data_AF-A0A382T2H5-F1
#
_entry.id   AF-A0A382T2H5-F1
#
_cell.length_a   1.000
_cell.length_b   1.000
_cell.length_c   1.000
_cell.angle_alpha   90.00
_cell.angle_beta   90.00
_cell.angle_gamma   90.00
#
_symmetry.space_group_name_H-M   'P 1'
#
loop_
_entity.id
_entity.type
_entity.pdbx_description
1 polymer ?
#
loop_
_entity_poly.entity_id
_entity_poly.type
_entity_poly.pdbx_seq_one_letter_code
_entity_poly.pdbx_strand_id
1 'polypeptide(L)'
;MKIIIPIKRVLDPYTQARVNKQTQLVDLTNAKMAMNPFCEIAVEEALKIKESGAASETIAVSIGTEKTIDTLRTALAMGVDRAIFVKTETDLDLQPLHLGKILANIVKREEAQLVIMGKQAVDND
;
A
#
# COMPACT_ATOMS: atom_id res chain seq x y z
N MET A 1 -8.13 -16.91 9.89
CA MET A 1 -7.83 -15.57 10.45
C MET A 1 -7.94 -14.50 9.36
N LYS A 2 -8.13 -13.23 9.73
CA LYS A 2 -8.10 -12.10 8.79
C LYS A 2 -6.70 -11.50 8.74
N ILE A 3 -6.19 -11.26 7.53
CA ILE A 3 -4.88 -10.64 7.29
C ILE A 3 -5.08 -9.25 6.69
N ILE A 4 -4.48 -8.23 7.29
CA ILE A 4 -4.37 -6.89 6.70
C ILE A 4 -3.02 -6.75 6.00
N ILE A 5 -3.06 -6.19 4.79
CA ILE A 5 -1.89 -6.01 3.92
C ILE A 5 -1.80 -4.54 3.53
N PRO A 6 -1.01 -3.71 4.24
CA PRO A 6 -0.79 -2.33 3.84
C PRO A 6 0.04 -2.28 2.56
N ILE A 7 -0.50 -1.64 1.53
CA ILE A 7 0.16 -1.44 0.24
C ILE A 7 0.34 0.04 -0.05
N LYS A 8 1.43 0.40 -0.72
CA LYS A 8 1.75 1.79 -1.06
C LYS A 8 1.95 1.94 -2.58
N ARG A 9 1.40 3.02 -3.12
CA ARG A 9 1.67 3.48 -4.48
C ARG A 9 2.95 4.33 -4.47
N VAL A 10 3.92 3.94 -5.29
CA VAL A 10 5.24 4.59 -5.35
C VAL A 10 5.65 4.83 -6.81
N LEU A 11 6.73 5.59 -7.01
CA LEU A 11 7.40 5.66 -8.31
C LEU A 11 7.86 4.26 -8.71
N ASP A 12 7.58 3.85 -9.94
CA ASP A 12 8.06 2.57 -10.46
C ASP A 12 9.60 2.53 -10.33
N PRO A 13 10.18 1.48 -9.73
CA PRO A 13 11.62 1.43 -9.40
C PRO A 13 12.51 1.42 -10.65
N TYR A 14 11.97 1.13 -11.83
CA TYR A 14 12.67 1.21 -13.11
C TYR A 14 12.54 2.58 -13.78
N THR A 15 11.76 3.50 -13.20
CA THR A 15 11.62 4.88 -13.67
C THR A 15 12.65 5.78 -13.00
N GLN A 16 13.46 6.46 -13.81
CA GLN A 16 14.43 7.42 -13.29
C GLN A 16 13.72 8.67 -12.73
N ALA A 17 13.89 8.90 -11.43
CA ALA A 17 13.38 10.09 -10.76
C ALA A 17 14.01 11.37 -11.34
N ARG A 18 13.18 12.38 -11.60
CA ARG A 18 13.60 13.72 -12.01
C ARG A 18 13.20 14.72 -10.95
N VAL A 19 14.09 15.65 -10.62
CA VAL A 19 13.79 16.72 -9.65
C VAL A 19 13.29 17.95 -10.39
N ASN A 20 12.14 18.47 -9.97
CA ASN A 20 11.64 19.74 -10.44
C ASN A 20 12.52 20.87 -9.87
N LYS A 21 13.14 21.67 -10.75
CA LYS A 21 14.10 22.71 -10.35
C LYS A 21 13.46 23.85 -9.54
N GLN A 22 12.17 24.11 -9.70
CA GLN A 22 11.46 25.17 -9.00
C GLN A 22 10.98 24.72 -7.61
N THR A 23 10.40 23.52 -7.52
CA THR A 23 9.81 23.02 -6.27
C THR A 23 10.77 22.18 -5.43
N GLN A 24 11.90 21.74 -6.00
CA GLN A 24 12.85 20.80 -5.40
C GLN A 24 12.24 19.42 -5.05
N LEU A 25 11.02 19.15 -5.52
CA LEU A 25 10.35 17.86 -5.35
C LEU A 25 10.60 16.95 -6.56
N VAL A 26 10.41 15.65 -6.37
CA VAL A 26 10.40 14.69 -7.49
C VAL A 26 9.21 15.01 -8.41
N ASP A 27 9.48 15.14 -9.71
CA ASP A 27 8.46 15.36 -10.74
C ASP A 27 7.75 14.04 -11.06
N LEU A 28 6.49 13.94 -10.65
CA LEU A 28 5.64 12.78 -10.84
C LEU A 28 4.60 12.96 -11.96
N THR A 29 4.62 14.08 -12.69
CA THR A 29 3.54 14.48 -13.61
C THR A 29 3.26 13.45 -14.70
N ASN A 30 4.31 12.82 -15.24
CA ASN A 30 4.23 11.77 -16.26
C ASN A 30 4.99 10.50 -15.84
N ALA A 31 5.21 10.34 -14.53
CA ALA A 31 5.94 9.21 -14.01
C ALA A 31 5.05 7.97 -13.98
N LYS A 32 5.61 6.82 -14.38
CA LYS A 32 4.94 5.54 -14.16
C LYS A 32 4.98 5.22 -12.66
N MET A 33 3.81 4.96 -12.11
CA MET A 33 3.64 4.63 -10.69
C MET A 33 3.23 3.17 -10.56
N ALA A 34 3.65 2.50 -9.49
CA ALA A 34 3.44 1.09 -9.27
C ALA A 34 3.16 0.79 -7.80
N MET A 35 2.78 -0.46 -7.51
CA MET A 35 2.81 -0.97 -6.14
C MET A 35 4.27 -1.02 -5.67
N ASN A 36 4.51 -0.67 -4.41
CA ASN A 36 5.82 -0.83 -3.81
C ASN A 36 6.26 -2.31 -3.88
N PRO A 37 7.48 -2.64 -4.35
CA PRO A 37 7.89 -4.03 -4.54
C PRO A 37 7.82 -4.88 -3.26
N PHE A 38 8.10 -4.29 -2.10
CA PHE A 38 7.96 -5.01 -0.82
C PHE A 38 6.49 -5.29 -0.46
N CYS A 39 5.57 -4.46 -0.94
CA CYS A 39 4.13 -4.69 -0.75
C CYS A 39 3.64 -5.84 -1.65
N GLU A 40 4.18 -6.02 -2.86
CA GLU A 40 3.86 -7.17 -3.71
C GLU A 40 4.23 -8.49 -3.03
N ILE A 41 5.39 -8.54 -2.38
CA ILE A 41 5.83 -9.70 -1.59
C ILE A 41 4.91 -9.93 -0.38
N ALA A 42 4.48 -8.87 0.30
CA ALA A 42 3.55 -8.96 1.43
C ALA A 42 2.17 -9.50 1.01
N VAL A 43 1.69 -9.10 -0.17
CA VAL A 43 0.46 -9.63 -0.77
C VAL A 43 0.61 -11.11 -1.07
N GLU A 44 1.69 -11.51 -1.75
CA GLU A 44 1.98 -12.91 -2.10
C GLU A 44 2.00 -13.82 -0.86
N GLU A 45 2.68 -13.39 0.21
CA GLU A 45 2.76 -14.19 1.44
C GLU A 45 1.39 -14.33 2.13
N ALA A 46 0.59 -13.27 2.14
CA ALA A 46 -0.76 -13.32 2.70
C ALA A 46 -1.67 -14.28 1.90
N LEU A 47 -1.52 -14.30 0.57
CA LEU A 47 -2.25 -15.23 -0.30
C LEU A 47 -1.83 -16.68 -0.05
N LYS A 48 -0.54 -16.97 0.11
CA LYS A 48 -0.07 -18.32 0.48
C LYS A 48 -0.65 -18.81 1.80
N ILE A 49 -0.69 -17.96 2.83
CA ILE A 49 -1.29 -18.30 4.13
C ILE A 49 -2.80 -18.56 4.00
N LYS A 50 -3.48 -17.84 3.10
CA LYS A 50 -4.88 -18.09 2.79
C LYS A 50 -5.09 -19.40 2.02
N GLU A 51 -4.26 -19.67 1.00
CA GLU A 51 -4.29 -20.92 0.24
C GLU A 51 -4.00 -22.15 1.11
N SER A 52 -3.16 -22.00 2.14
CA SER A 52 -2.92 -23.07 3.12
C SER A 52 -4.09 -23.30 4.09
N GLY A 53 -5.16 -22.49 4.00
CA GLY A 53 -6.34 -22.56 4.87
C GLY A 53 -6.17 -21.89 6.24
N ALA A 54 -5.05 -21.23 6.52
CA ALA A 54 -4.82 -20.57 7.81
C ALA A 54 -5.50 -19.19 7.88
N ALA A 55 -5.68 -18.52 6.73
CA ALA A 55 -6.47 -17.30 6.62
C ALA A 55 -7.82 -17.52 5.93
N SER A 56 -8.81 -16.76 6.38
CA SER A 56 -10.19 -16.78 5.88
C SER A 56 -10.51 -15.55 5.02
N GLU A 57 -9.76 -14.46 5.20
CA GLU A 57 -9.94 -13.21 4.45
C GLU A 57 -8.61 -12.45 4.41
N THR A 58 -8.32 -11.86 3.26
CA THR A 58 -7.19 -10.97 3.01
C THR A 58 -7.71 -9.58 2.63
N ILE A 59 -7.19 -8.55 3.29
CA ILE A 59 -7.67 -7.17 3.15
C ILE A 59 -6.50 -6.26 2.79
N ALA A 60 -6.47 -5.76 1.56
CA ALA A 60 -5.49 -4.75 1.15
C ALA A 60 -5.92 -3.38 1.67
N VAL A 61 -4.97 -2.62 2.23
CA VAL A 61 -5.23 -1.27 2.72
C VAL A 61 -4.27 -0.31 2.07
N SER A 62 -4.77 0.80 1.51
CA SER A 62 -3.91 1.87 1.01
C SER A 62 -4.46 3.24 1.36
N ILE A 63 -3.55 4.18 1.60
CA ILE A 63 -3.82 5.53 2.10
C ILE A 63 -3.22 6.51 1.10
N GLY A 64 -4.00 7.46 0.61
CA GLY A 64 -3.52 8.48 -0.32
C GLY A 64 -4.63 9.12 -1.15
N THR A 65 -4.24 9.79 -2.23
CA THR A 65 -5.19 10.38 -3.19
C THR A 65 -5.95 9.35 -4.02
N GLU A 66 -6.95 9.78 -4.80
CA GLU A 66 -7.73 8.92 -5.72
C GLU A 66 -6.86 8.07 -6.66
N LYS A 67 -5.65 8.52 -6.99
CA LYS A 67 -4.69 7.78 -7.83
C LYS A 67 -4.23 6.46 -7.19
N THR A 68 -4.37 6.32 -5.88
CA THR A 68 -4.03 5.10 -5.12
C THR A 68 -4.99 3.94 -5.39
N ILE A 69 -6.20 4.23 -5.89
CA ILE A 69 -7.21 3.20 -6.20
C ILE A 69 -6.68 2.19 -7.22
N ASP A 70 -5.87 2.61 -8.19
CA ASP A 70 -5.32 1.70 -9.19
C ASP A 70 -4.40 0.65 -8.56
N THR A 71 -3.62 1.01 -7.53
CA THR A 71 -2.78 0.07 -6.78
C THR A 71 -3.62 -0.91 -5.95
N LEU A 72 -4.75 -0.46 -5.39
CA LEU A 72 -5.71 -1.34 -4.73
C LEU A 72 -6.37 -2.31 -5.71
N ARG A 73 -6.70 -1.86 -6.93
CA ARG A 73 -7.20 -2.73 -8.00
C ARG A 73 -6.18 -3.79 -8.40
N THR A 74 -4.89 -3.45 -8.45
CA THR A 74 -3.83 -4.43 -8.68
C THR A 74 -3.83 -5.51 -7.58
N ALA A 75 -3.92 -5.13 -6.30
CA ALA A 75 -3.97 -6.11 -5.20
C ALA A 75 -5.21 -7.02 -5.28
N LEU A 76 -6.38 -6.47 -5.62
CA LEU A 76 -7.60 -7.25 -5.85
C LEU A 76 -7.41 -8.22 -7.03
N ALA A 77 -6.79 -7.77 -8.12
CA ALA A 77 -6.50 -8.61 -9.29
C ALA A 77 -5.50 -9.73 -8.99
N MET A 78 -4.61 -9.55 -8.00
CA MET A 78 -3.71 -10.60 -7.50
C MET A 78 -4.43 -11.68 -6.68
N GLY A 79 -5.66 -11.43 -6.20
CA GLY A 79 -6.46 -12.41 -5.45
C GLY A 79 -6.79 -12.01 -4.01
N VAL A 80 -6.49 -10.78 -3.60
CA VAL A 80 -6.93 -10.24 -2.30
C VAL A 80 -8.46 -10.11 -2.28
N ASP A 81 -9.11 -10.50 -1.19
CA ASP A 81 -10.59 -10.55 -1.11
C ASP A 81 -11.25 -9.17 -1.14
N ARG A 82 -10.67 -8.22 -0.41
CA ARG A 82 -11.24 -6.89 -0.21
C ARG A 82 -10.17 -5.82 -0.11
N ALA A 83 -10.53 -4.61 -0.49
CA ALA A 83 -9.68 -3.44 -0.41
C ALA A 83 -10.32 -2.35 0.47
N ILE A 84 -9.50 -1.67 1.26
CA ILE A 84 -9.86 -0.46 2.02
C ILE A 84 -9.03 0.69 1.48
N PHE A 85 -9.72 1.70 0.95
CA PHE A 85 -9.11 2.94 0.53
C PHE A 85 -9.34 4.01 1.61
N VAL A 86 -8.25 4.53 2.17
CA VAL A 86 -8.30 5.71 3.04
C VAL A 86 -7.91 6.92 2.21
N LYS A 87 -8.91 7.69 1.81
CA LYS A 87 -8.72 8.88 0.99
C LYS A 87 -8.04 9.99 1.76
N THR A 88 -7.06 10.63 1.13
CA THR A 88 -6.51 11.93 1.52
C THR A 88 -6.60 12.91 0.36
N GLU A 89 -6.65 14.21 0.66
CA GLU A 89 -6.69 15.27 -0.36
C GLU A 89 -5.30 15.50 -0.98
N THR A 90 -4.22 15.18 -0.25
CA THR A 90 -2.84 15.33 -0.68
C THR A 90 -1.96 14.21 -0.13
N ASP A 91 -0.86 13.94 -0.82
CA ASP A 91 0.17 12.98 -0.42
C ASP A 91 1.28 13.65 0.45
N LEU A 92 1.33 14.99 0.51
CA LEU A 92 2.47 15.76 1.05
C LEU A 92 2.69 15.67 2.57
N ASP A 93 1.73 15.18 3.35
CA ASP A 93 1.77 15.23 4.83
C ASP A 93 1.69 13.85 5.53
N LEU A 94 1.77 12.75 4.77
CA LEU A 94 1.63 11.41 5.34
C LEU A 94 2.96 10.84 5.82
N GLN A 95 3.31 11.12 7.07
CA GLN A 95 4.42 10.48 7.78
C GLN A 95 4.07 9.07 8.26
N PRO A 96 5.06 8.16 8.42
CA PRO A 96 4.84 6.80 8.91
C PRO A 96 4.04 6.72 10.22
N LEU A 97 4.23 7.68 11.15
CA LEU A 97 3.47 7.73 12.40
C LEU A 97 1.96 7.95 12.17
N HIS A 98 1.58 8.78 11.20
CA HIS A 98 0.19 9.00 10.83
C HIS A 98 -0.42 7.72 10.26
N LEU A 99 0.31 7.06 9.35
CA LEU A 99 -0.10 5.79 8.74
C LEU A 99 -0.26 4.69 9.79
N GLY A 100 0.67 4.58 10.73
CA GLY A 100 0.60 3.61 11.82
C GLY A 100 -0.63 3.78 12.71
N LYS A 101 -1.01 5.04 13.05
CA LYS A 101 -2.22 5.31 13.82
C LYS A 101 -3.50 4.95 13.06
N ILE A 102 -3.55 5.23 11.77
CA ILE A 102 -4.69 4.87 10.91
C ILE A 102 -4.79 3.34 10.82
N LEU A 103 -3.70 2.66 10.48
CA LEU A 103 -3.64 1.20 10.38
C LEU A 103 -4.03 0.51 11.69
N ALA A 104 -3.58 1.01 12.84
CA ALA A 104 -3.97 0.47 14.14
C ALA A 104 -5.49 0.54 14.38
N ASN A 105 -6.16 1.59 13.91
CA ASN A 105 -7.62 1.68 14.00
C ASN A 105 -8.32 0.73 13.02
N ILE A 106 -7.79 0.56 11.82
CA ILE A 106 -8.34 -0.39 10.83
C ILE A 106 -8.20 -1.82 11.34
N VAL A 107 -7.03 -2.20 11.87
CA VAL A 107 -6.79 -3.52 12.48
C VAL A 107 -7.81 -3.82 13.58
N LYS A 108 -8.10 -2.84 14.44
CA LYS A 108 -9.13 -3.00 15.48
C LYS A 108 -10.54 -3.15 14.90
N ARG A 109 -10.91 -2.35 13.91
CA ARG A 109 -12.26 -2.38 13.28
C ARG A 109 -12.50 -3.66 12.49
N GLU A 110 -11.47 -4.16 11.82
CA GLU A 110 -11.54 -5.37 11.01
C GLU A 110 -11.31 -6.64 11.83
N GLU A 111 -10.89 -6.50 13.08
CA GLU A 111 -10.51 -7.60 13.98
C GLU A 111 -9.44 -8.50 13.34
N ALA A 112 -8.45 -7.90 12.67
CA ALA A 112 -7.38 -8.62 12.01
C ALA A 112 -6.40 -9.21 13.04
N GLN A 113 -6.01 -10.48 12.86
CA GLN A 113 -5.08 -11.17 13.75
C GLN A 113 -3.63 -11.12 13.25
N LEU A 114 -3.43 -10.79 11.97
CA LEU A 114 -2.12 -10.67 11.36
C LEU A 114 -2.05 -9.45 10.44
N VAL A 115 -0.93 -8.73 10.49
CA VAL A 115 -0.58 -7.68 9.55
C VAL A 115 0.72 -8.07 8.86
N ILE A 116 0.70 -8.15 7.53
CA ILE A 116 1.90 -8.38 6.73
C ILE A 116 2.14 -7.12 5.91
N MET A 117 3.31 -6.50 6.08
CA MET A 117 3.65 -5.25 5.41
C MET A 117 5.01 -5.36 4.74
N GLY A 118 5.24 -4.49 3.74
CA GLY A 118 6.55 -4.37 3.12
C GLY A 118 7.60 -3.89 4.12
N LYS A 119 8.86 -4.29 3.90
CA LYS A 119 10.02 -3.88 4.74
C LYS A 119 10.15 -2.36 4.87
N GLN A 120 10.02 -1.66 3.76
CA GLN A 120 10.15 -0.20 3.63
C GLN A 120 9.41 0.23 2.36
N ALA A 121 9.20 1.54 2.20
CA ALA A 121 8.83 2.09 0.90
C ALA A 121 10.10 2.51 0.14
N VAL A 122 10.07 2.48 -1.18
CA VAL A 122 11.25 2.83 -2.01
C VAL A 122 11.43 4.35 -2.19
N ASP A 123 10.41 5.13 -1.86
CA ASP A 123 10.34 6.57 -2.04
C ASP A 123 10.52 7.36 -0.72
N ASN A 124 10.29 6.73 0.43
CA ASN A 124 10.58 7.30 1.75
C ASN A 124 10.81 6.21 2.82
N ASP A 125 11.45 6.60 3.91
CA ASP A 125 11.54 5.83 5.16
C ASP A 125 10.40 6.18 6.13
#